data_AF-A0A0F8XH37-F1
#
_entry.id   AF-A0A0F8XH37-F1
#
_cell.length_a   1.000
_cell.length_b   1.000
_cell.length_c   1.000
_cell.angle_alpha   90.00
_cell.angle_beta   90.00
_cell.angle_gamma   90.00
#
_symmetry.space_group_name_H-M   'P 1'
#
loop_
_entity.id
_entity.type
_entity.pdbx_description
1 polymer ?
#
loop_
_entity_poly.entity_id
_entity_poly.type
_entity_poly.pdbx_seq_one_letter_code
_entity_poly.pdbx_strand_id
1 'polypeptide(L)'
;MLRLHGGLHGGLRGGARGGSEGAQQPGASMQLTVTQDRFRLAETFTISRGSKTEAHVITVRITEGDATGWGESVPYPRNGETVDGVAAAIATLPDRLTRAELQDLLPPGAARNAVDCALWDLAAKQAGARAWALAGLADPGPCLTAFTLSLDTPEAMRASARRHAHRPLLKIKLGTPDDMPRLEAVRAGAPEARIIVDANEGWTAGIYTELAPHLLRLGVELVEQPLPAGQDGMLAEIARPLPVCADESCHDRRSLP
;
A
#
# COMPACT_ATOMS: atom_id res chain seq x y z
N MET A 1 -47.84 39.31 41.27
CA MET A 1 -47.01 39.88 42.35
C MET A 1 -45.95 40.73 41.66
N LEU A 2 -46.03 42.06 41.86
CA LEU A 2 -45.09 43.19 41.66
C LEU A 2 -43.80 42.97 40.84
N ARG A 3 -43.22 43.90 40.05
CA ARG A 3 -43.37 45.31 39.60
C ARG A 3 -42.19 45.52 38.58
N LEU A 4 -42.35 46.16 37.41
CA LEU A 4 -42.03 47.58 37.08
C LEU A 4 -40.60 48.00 37.50
N HIS A 5 -39.70 48.62 36.73
CA HIS A 5 -39.66 49.65 35.67
C HIS A 5 -38.25 49.56 35.01
N GLY A 6 -37.84 50.22 33.91
CA GLY A 6 -38.26 51.40 33.17
C GLY A 6 -37.03 51.83 32.32
N GLY A 7 -37.27 52.36 31.12
CA GLY A 7 -36.20 52.66 30.15
C GLY A 7 -35.45 53.96 30.37
N LEU A 8 -34.60 54.33 29.41
CA LEU A 8 -34.39 55.69 28.90
C LEU A 8 -33.49 55.71 27.66
N HIS A 9 -33.84 56.60 26.73
CA HIS A 9 -33.15 56.95 25.49
C HIS A 9 -31.82 57.68 25.71
N GLY A 10 -30.94 57.61 24.70
CA GLY A 10 -29.86 58.57 24.50
C GLY A 10 -29.04 58.24 23.25
N GLY A 11 -29.34 58.89 22.12
CA GLY A 11 -28.53 58.78 20.90
C GLY A 11 -27.34 59.75 20.93
N LEU A 12 -26.20 59.36 20.34
CA LEU A 12 -25.15 60.27 19.88
C LEU A 12 -24.42 59.68 18.65
N ARG A 13 -24.04 60.61 17.78
CA ARG A 13 -23.44 60.46 16.45
C ARG A 13 -22.01 59.91 16.48
N GLY A 14 -21.63 59.32 15.34
CA GLY A 14 -20.35 59.64 14.68
C GLY A 14 -19.23 58.62 14.85
N GLY A 15 -18.75 58.09 13.73
CA GLY A 15 -17.48 57.37 13.67
C GLY A 15 -17.44 56.31 12.58
N ALA A 16 -17.32 56.75 11.32
CA ALA A 16 -16.81 55.89 10.27
C ALA A 16 -15.41 55.40 10.70
N ARG A 17 -15.31 54.13 11.10
CA ARG A 17 -14.04 53.42 11.18
C ARG A 17 -14.02 52.46 10.01
N GLY A 18 -13.21 52.79 9.02
CA GLY A 18 -12.82 51.86 7.97
C GLY A 18 -12.31 50.60 8.66
N GLY A 19 -13.04 49.50 8.46
CA GLY A 19 -12.48 48.18 8.65
C GLY A 19 -11.38 48.05 7.62
N SER A 20 -10.13 48.16 8.08
CA SER A 20 -9.00 47.61 7.36
C SER A 20 -9.35 46.15 7.06
N GLU A 21 -9.64 45.85 5.80
CA GLU A 21 -9.55 44.50 5.28
C GLU A 21 -8.17 43.99 5.68
N GLY A 22 -8.16 43.14 6.71
CA GLY A 22 -6.96 42.39 7.07
C GLY A 22 -6.64 41.54 5.85
N ALA A 23 -5.67 41.99 5.07
CA ALA A 23 -5.08 41.19 4.03
C ALA A 23 -4.70 39.86 4.68
N GLN A 24 -5.40 38.80 4.28
CA GLN A 24 -5.00 37.44 4.56
C GLN A 24 -3.54 37.35 4.11
N GLN A 25 -2.62 37.16 5.05
CA GLN A 25 -1.24 36.90 4.66
C GLN A 25 -1.26 35.71 3.69
N PRO A 26 -0.54 35.76 2.56
CA PRO A 26 -0.48 34.63 1.65
C PRO A 26 0.00 33.43 2.47
N GLY A 27 -0.90 32.46 2.70
CA GLY A 27 -0.62 31.29 3.51
C GLY A 27 0.63 30.61 2.96
N ALA A 28 1.58 30.27 3.84
CA ALA A 28 2.89 29.74 3.47
C ALA A 28 2.77 28.70 2.32
N SER A 29 3.49 28.91 1.23
CA SER A 29 3.48 27.97 0.09
C SER A 29 3.89 26.58 0.56
N MET A 30 3.18 25.56 0.12
CA MET A 30 3.58 24.18 0.36
C MET A 30 4.79 23.85 -0.53
N GLN A 31 5.85 23.28 0.05
CA GLN A 31 7.04 22.85 -0.68
C GLN A 31 7.01 21.33 -0.84
N LEU A 32 6.87 20.87 -2.08
CA LEU A 32 6.94 19.46 -2.44
C LEU A 32 8.33 19.11 -2.98
N THR A 33 8.94 18.05 -2.45
CA THR A 33 10.21 17.49 -2.93
C THR A 33 10.05 16.01 -3.22
N VAL A 34 10.60 15.56 -4.35
CA VAL A 34 10.61 14.15 -4.75
C VAL A 34 12.05 13.66 -4.77
N THR A 35 12.34 12.55 -4.09
CA THR A 35 13.63 11.85 -4.23
C THR A 35 13.40 10.46 -4.83
N GLN A 36 14.41 10.01 -5.57
CA GLN A 36 14.47 8.67 -6.13
C GLN A 36 15.59 7.93 -5.40
N ASP A 37 15.25 6.94 -4.58
CA ASP A 37 16.20 6.23 -3.75
C ASP A 37 16.31 4.77 -4.19
N ARG A 38 17.52 4.20 -4.05
CA ARG A 38 17.80 2.80 -4.39
C ARG A 38 18.33 2.08 -3.16
N PHE A 39 17.62 1.05 -2.74
CA PHE A 39 17.99 0.23 -1.60
C PHE A 39 18.41 -1.15 -2.08
N ARG A 40 19.64 -1.55 -1.75
CA ARG A 40 20.11 -2.91 -2.01
C ARG A 40 19.34 -3.90 -1.14
N LEU A 41 18.83 -4.96 -1.75
CA LEU A 41 18.16 -6.04 -1.03
C LEU A 41 19.19 -6.94 -0.33
N ALA A 42 18.82 -7.45 0.84
CA ALA A 42 19.68 -8.35 1.62
C ALA A 42 19.97 -9.65 0.86
N GLU A 43 18.99 -10.14 0.09
CA GLU A 43 19.08 -11.30 -0.80
C GLU A 43 18.36 -10.97 -2.11
N THR A 44 18.68 -11.68 -3.19
CA THR A 44 17.96 -11.55 -4.47
C THR A 44 16.49 -11.93 -4.26
N PHE A 45 15.58 -11.04 -4.67
CA PHE A 45 14.15 -11.28 -4.61
C PHE A 45 13.64 -11.76 -5.97
N THR A 46 13.18 -13.01 -6.04
CA THR A 46 12.74 -13.65 -7.29
C THR A 46 11.28 -14.05 -7.22
N ILE A 47 10.54 -13.72 -8.28
CA ILE A 47 9.17 -14.16 -8.56
C ILE A 47 9.12 -14.83 -9.93
N SER A 48 7.98 -15.41 -10.32
CA SER A 48 7.76 -16.06 -11.63
C SER A 48 8.16 -15.17 -12.82
N ARG A 49 7.99 -13.85 -12.70
CA ARG A 49 8.28 -12.85 -13.75
C ARG A 49 9.73 -12.34 -13.78
N GLY A 50 10.56 -12.66 -12.78
CA GLY A 50 11.96 -12.24 -12.75
C GLY A 50 12.51 -11.93 -11.36
N SER A 51 13.76 -11.47 -11.34
CA SER A 51 14.53 -11.22 -10.11
C SER A 51 14.90 -9.75 -9.94
N LYS A 52 15.03 -9.31 -8.69
CA LYS A 52 15.51 -7.98 -8.31
C LYS A 52 16.58 -8.09 -7.23
N THR A 53 17.59 -7.23 -7.31
CA THR A 53 18.64 -7.06 -6.29
C THR A 53 18.54 -5.72 -5.56
N GLU A 54 17.68 -4.83 -6.04
CA GLU A 54 17.46 -3.48 -5.51
C GLU A 54 15.96 -3.14 -5.53
N ALA A 55 15.53 -2.35 -4.55
CA ALA A 55 14.25 -1.66 -4.54
C ALA A 55 14.47 -0.20 -4.94
N HIS A 56 13.75 0.26 -5.97
CA HIS A 56 13.74 1.65 -6.37
C HIS A 56 12.46 2.27 -5.84
N VAL A 57 12.60 3.31 -5.02
CA VAL A 57 11.47 3.97 -4.38
C VAL A 57 11.40 5.43 -4.79
N ILE A 58 10.19 5.98 -4.73
CA ILE A 58 9.93 7.41 -4.79
C ILE A 58 9.53 7.85 -3.40
N THR A 59 10.29 8.79 -2.84
CA THR A 59 9.95 9.44 -1.58
C THR A 59 9.45 10.84 -1.86
N VAL A 60 8.25 11.17 -1.39
CA VAL A 60 7.66 12.51 -1.44
C VAL A 60 7.75 13.12 -0.06
N ARG A 61 8.28 14.34 -0.01
CA ARG A 61 8.27 15.19 1.18
C ARG A 61 7.47 16.45 0.91
N ILE A 62 6.55 16.77 1.80
CA ILE A 62 5.71 17.96 1.72
C ILE A 62 5.90 18.77 2.98
N THR A 63 6.39 19.99 2.85
CA THR A 63 6.58 20.93 3.96
C THR A 63 5.60 22.07 3.88
N GLU A 64 4.88 22.34 4.97
CA GLU A 64 4.04 23.52 5.12
C GLU A 64 4.22 24.08 6.54
N GLY A 65 4.73 25.32 6.64
CA GLY A 65 5.12 25.91 7.92
C GLY A 65 6.33 25.20 8.50
N ASP A 66 6.21 24.73 9.74
CA ASP A 66 7.23 23.99 10.50
C ASP A 66 7.07 22.45 10.40
N ALA A 67 6.01 21.97 9.75
CA ALA A 67 5.71 20.55 9.61
C ALA A 67 6.14 20.01 8.25
N THR A 68 6.66 18.78 8.24
CA THR A 68 6.97 18.03 7.01
C THR A 68 6.38 16.63 7.06
N GLY A 69 5.49 16.34 6.10
CA GLY A 69 4.96 15.00 5.84
C GLY A 69 5.80 14.22 4.83
N TRP A 70 5.80 12.89 4.97
CA TRP A 70 6.57 11.96 4.16
C TRP A 70 5.67 10.84 3.65
N GLY A 71 5.88 10.45 2.40
CA GLY A 71 5.26 9.27 1.82
C GLY A 71 6.23 8.59 0.87
N GLU A 72 6.12 7.26 0.77
CA GLU A 72 6.98 6.44 -0.07
C GLU A 72 6.11 5.56 -0.97
N SER A 73 6.57 5.33 -2.19
CA SER A 73 5.96 4.36 -3.10
C SER A 73 7.03 3.59 -3.87
N VAL A 74 6.64 2.41 -4.36
CA VAL A 74 7.47 1.57 -5.22
C VAL A 74 6.81 1.51 -6.59
N PRO A 75 7.33 2.22 -7.61
CA PRO A 75 6.86 2.10 -8.98
C PRO A 75 6.94 0.66 -9.47
N TYR A 76 5.86 0.14 -10.06
CA TYR A 76 5.76 -1.26 -10.47
C TYR A 76 5.63 -1.43 -11.99
N PRO A 77 6.68 -1.91 -12.70
CA PRO A 77 6.67 -2.03 -14.17
C PRO A 77 5.55 -2.91 -14.74
N ARG A 78 5.09 -3.93 -14.00
CA ARG A 78 3.95 -4.76 -14.39
C ARG A 78 2.65 -3.96 -14.51
N ASN A 79 2.56 -2.81 -13.83
CA ASN A 79 1.43 -1.89 -13.90
C ASN A 79 1.70 -0.72 -14.88
N GLY A 80 2.78 -0.79 -15.66
CA GLY A 80 3.19 0.27 -16.59
C GLY A 80 3.90 1.45 -15.93
N GLU A 81 4.32 1.32 -14.67
CA GLU A 81 4.96 2.40 -13.93
C GLU A 81 6.48 2.35 -14.05
N THR A 82 7.10 3.53 -14.17
CA THR A 82 8.55 3.73 -14.09
C THR A 82 8.86 4.77 -13.02
N VAL A 83 10.08 4.75 -12.48
CA VAL A 83 10.52 5.75 -11.48
C VAL A 83 10.38 7.17 -12.04
N ASP A 84 10.86 7.39 -13.26
CA ASP A 84 10.77 8.70 -13.93
C ASP A 84 9.33 9.09 -14.26
N GLY A 85 8.50 8.15 -14.71
CA GLY A 85 7.09 8.41 -15.01
C GLY A 85 6.31 8.81 -13.76
N VAL A 86 6.56 8.13 -12.64
CA VAL A 86 5.96 8.47 -11.34
C VAL A 86 6.44 9.84 -10.85
N ALA A 87 7.73 10.13 -10.91
CA ALA A 87 8.27 11.43 -10.53
C ALA A 87 7.71 12.57 -11.41
N ALA A 88 7.61 12.34 -12.73
CA ALA A 88 7.04 13.29 -13.66
C ALA A 88 5.54 13.55 -13.38
N ALA A 89 4.76 12.52 -13.06
CA ALA A 89 3.36 12.66 -12.68
C ALA A 89 3.19 13.47 -11.38
N ILE A 90 4.09 13.31 -10.41
CA ILE A 90 4.06 14.11 -9.17
C ILE A 90 4.41 15.58 -9.47
N ALA A 91 5.33 15.83 -10.41
CA ALA A 91 5.77 17.17 -10.77
C ALA A 91 4.70 18.02 -11.48
N THR A 92 3.58 17.42 -11.95
CA THR A 92 2.46 18.18 -12.54
C THR A 92 1.48 18.71 -11.50
N LEU A 93 1.63 18.32 -10.23
CA LEU A 93 0.73 18.74 -9.17
C LEU A 93 0.86 20.24 -8.88
N PRO A 94 -0.24 20.91 -8.50
CA PRO A 94 -0.19 22.31 -8.09
C PRO A 94 0.56 22.46 -6.76
N ASP A 95 1.06 23.69 -6.52
CA ASP A 95 1.79 24.04 -5.30
C ASP A 95 0.99 23.85 -4.01
N ARG A 96 -0.34 23.76 -4.11
CA ARG A 96 -1.27 23.50 -3.01
C ARG A 96 -2.36 22.55 -3.48
N LEU A 97 -2.60 21.51 -2.69
CA LEU A 97 -3.69 20.55 -2.88
C LEU A 97 -4.07 19.89 -1.56
N THR A 98 -5.32 19.48 -1.48
CA THR A 98 -5.86 18.65 -0.41
C THR A 98 -5.82 17.17 -0.81
N ARG A 99 -5.97 16.28 0.19
CA ARG A 99 -6.09 14.83 -0.04
C ARG A 99 -7.30 14.46 -0.92
N ALA A 100 -8.36 15.25 -0.87
CA ALA A 100 -9.55 15.06 -1.69
C ALA A 100 -9.27 15.42 -3.16
N GLU A 101 -8.70 16.60 -3.41
CA GLU A 101 -8.34 17.05 -4.76
C GLU A 101 -7.31 16.12 -5.41
N LEU A 102 -6.38 15.56 -4.63
CA LEU A 102 -5.40 14.58 -5.12
C LEU A 102 -6.05 13.38 -5.83
N GLN A 103 -7.24 12.95 -5.40
CA GLN A 103 -7.92 11.79 -6.00
C GLN A 103 -8.34 12.05 -7.45
N ASP A 104 -8.58 13.31 -7.81
CA ASP A 104 -8.94 13.75 -9.16
C ASP A 104 -7.71 14.17 -9.98
N LEU A 105 -6.64 14.61 -9.31
CA LEU A 105 -5.39 15.05 -9.95
C LEU A 105 -4.48 13.91 -10.38
N LEU A 106 -4.49 12.78 -9.66
CA LEU A 106 -3.71 11.59 -10.01
C LEU A 106 -4.58 10.33 -10.05
N PRO A 107 -4.35 9.43 -11.03
CA PRO A 107 -4.98 8.12 -11.01
C PRO A 107 -4.45 7.26 -9.84
N PRO A 108 -5.13 6.15 -9.49
CA PRO A 108 -4.56 5.15 -8.60
C PRO A 108 -3.19 4.69 -9.11
N GLY A 109 -2.20 4.64 -8.23
CA GLY A 109 -0.83 4.23 -8.57
C GLY A 109 0.20 4.76 -7.57
N ALA A 110 1.47 4.45 -7.82
CA ALA A 110 2.60 4.80 -6.97
C ALA A 110 2.70 6.32 -6.73
N ALA A 111 2.48 7.13 -7.77
CA ALA A 111 2.49 8.59 -7.65
C ALA A 111 1.48 9.09 -6.60
N ARG A 112 0.22 8.64 -6.71
CA ARG A 112 -0.82 9.03 -5.77
C ARG A 112 -0.57 8.47 -4.37
N ASN A 113 -0.04 7.25 -4.26
CA ASN A 113 0.32 6.65 -2.98
C ASN A 113 1.34 7.52 -2.21
N ALA A 114 2.46 7.87 -2.84
CA ALA A 114 3.50 8.65 -2.17
C ALA A 114 2.98 10.03 -1.71
N VAL A 115 2.20 10.71 -2.55
CA VAL A 115 1.66 12.03 -2.22
C VAL A 115 0.56 11.96 -1.16
N ASP A 116 -0.37 11.00 -1.26
CA ASP A 116 -1.45 10.83 -0.28
C ASP A 116 -0.91 10.52 1.12
N CYS A 117 0.05 9.59 1.20
CA CYS A 117 0.75 9.28 2.46
C CYS A 117 1.48 10.50 3.03
N ALA A 118 2.17 11.28 2.18
CA ALA A 118 2.85 12.50 2.62
C ALA A 118 1.86 13.54 3.17
N LEU A 119 0.70 13.71 2.53
CA LEU A 119 -0.36 14.62 3.02
C LEU A 119 -0.99 14.14 4.33
N TRP A 120 -1.18 12.82 4.51
CA TRP A 120 -1.64 12.25 5.77
C TRP A 120 -0.65 12.46 6.91
N ASP A 121 0.63 12.21 6.66
CA ASP A 121 1.70 12.39 7.64
C ASP A 121 1.89 13.87 7.99
N LEU A 122 1.78 14.78 7.01
CA LEU A 122 1.78 16.23 7.25
C LEU A 122 0.62 16.65 8.15
N ALA A 123 -0.61 16.24 7.82
CA ALA A 123 -1.79 16.58 8.59
C ALA A 123 -1.73 16.05 10.03
N ALA A 124 -1.20 14.84 10.21
CA ALA A 124 -0.95 14.24 11.53
C ALA A 124 0.00 15.10 12.37
N LYS A 125 1.12 15.53 11.78
CA LYS A 125 2.13 16.36 12.44
C LYS A 125 1.60 17.77 12.77
N GLN A 126 0.90 18.41 11.83
CA GLN A 126 0.28 19.72 12.05
C GLN A 126 -0.78 19.68 13.16
N ALA A 127 -1.55 18.59 13.25
CA ALA A 127 -2.55 18.40 14.29
C ALA A 127 -1.98 17.95 15.64
N GLY A 128 -0.69 17.60 15.71
CA GLY A 128 -0.10 16.96 16.90
C GLY A 128 -0.75 15.61 17.23
N ALA A 129 -1.28 14.90 16.22
CA ALA A 129 -2.07 13.68 16.37
C ALA A 129 -1.46 12.51 15.56
N ARG A 130 -1.89 11.28 15.88
CA ARG A 130 -1.52 10.10 15.08
C ARG A 130 -2.42 10.01 13.84
N ALA A 131 -1.88 9.54 12.71
CA ALA A 131 -2.65 9.42 11.46
C ALA A 131 -3.91 8.53 11.62
N TRP A 132 -3.82 7.42 12.38
CA TRP A 132 -4.98 6.58 12.68
C TRP A 132 -6.06 7.30 13.48
N ALA A 133 -5.67 8.21 14.39
CA ALA A 133 -6.62 9.01 15.16
C ALA A 133 -7.34 10.02 14.26
N LEU A 134 -6.60 10.65 13.34
CA LEU A 134 -7.19 11.53 12.32
C LEU A 134 -8.13 10.77 11.37
N ALA A 135 -7.84 9.50 11.09
CA ALA A 135 -8.69 8.63 10.30
C ALA A 135 -9.93 8.12 11.06
N GLY A 136 -10.08 8.46 12.35
CA GLY A 136 -11.18 7.95 13.18
C GLY A 136 -11.09 6.45 13.47
N LEU A 137 -9.88 5.88 13.37
CA LEU A 137 -9.61 4.46 13.62
C LEU A 137 -9.16 4.24 15.06
N ALA A 138 -9.30 3.01 15.55
CA ALA A 138 -8.72 2.59 16.83
C ALA A 138 -7.19 2.57 16.76
N ASP A 139 -6.54 2.66 17.93
CA ASP A 139 -5.08 2.54 18.05
C ASP A 139 -4.61 1.17 17.50
N PRO A 140 -3.72 1.13 16.51
CA PRO A 140 -3.25 -0.13 15.93
C PRO A 140 -2.36 -0.91 16.91
N GLY A 141 -2.64 -2.20 17.05
CA GLY A 141 -1.77 -3.16 17.74
C GLY A 141 -0.72 -3.80 16.81
N PRO A 142 0.22 -4.58 17.36
CA PRO A 142 1.15 -5.36 16.55
C PRO A 142 0.39 -6.39 15.68
N CYS A 143 0.90 -6.61 14.47
CA CYS A 143 0.34 -7.55 13.50
C CYS A 143 1.38 -8.59 13.08
N LEU A 144 0.92 -9.81 12.81
CA LEU A 144 1.72 -10.86 12.22
C LEU A 144 1.96 -10.56 10.74
N THR A 145 3.22 -10.53 10.32
CA THR A 145 3.59 -10.42 8.90
C THR A 145 4.09 -11.76 8.35
N ALA A 146 3.79 -12.03 7.08
CA ALA A 146 4.38 -13.14 6.37
C ALA A 146 5.84 -12.83 6.00
N PHE A 147 6.70 -13.83 6.06
CA PHE A 147 8.05 -13.72 5.51
C PHE A 147 8.14 -14.42 4.17
N THR A 148 8.49 -13.67 3.13
CA THR A 148 8.50 -14.18 1.75
C THR A 148 9.80 -14.91 1.45
N LEU A 149 9.70 -16.14 0.96
CA LEU A 149 10.79 -16.91 0.37
C LEU A 149 10.77 -16.69 -1.15
N SER A 150 11.89 -16.21 -1.68
CA SER A 150 12.10 -16.07 -3.13
C SER A 150 11.99 -17.42 -3.84
N LEU A 151 11.52 -17.38 -5.09
CA LEU A 151 11.53 -18.53 -5.98
C LEU A 151 12.98 -18.92 -6.32
N ASP A 152 13.32 -20.20 -6.13
CA ASP A 152 14.65 -20.76 -6.40
C ASP A 152 14.53 -22.29 -6.66
N THR A 153 15.65 -23.00 -6.69
CA THR A 153 15.73 -24.46 -6.65
C THR A 153 15.12 -25.02 -5.36
N PRO A 154 14.55 -26.25 -5.37
CA PRO A 154 14.02 -26.89 -4.17
C PRO A 154 15.00 -26.92 -3.00
N GLU A 155 16.29 -27.20 -3.27
CA GLU A 155 17.34 -27.27 -2.26
C GLU A 155 17.57 -25.92 -1.57
N ALA A 156 17.68 -24.84 -2.37
CA ALA A 156 17.85 -23.49 -1.85
C ALA A 156 16.62 -23.03 -1.05
N MET A 157 15.42 -23.32 -1.55
CA MET A 157 14.17 -22.98 -0.87
C MET A 157 14.02 -23.74 0.45
N ARG A 158 14.40 -25.03 0.52
CA ARG A 158 14.46 -25.79 1.77
C ARG A 158 15.42 -25.18 2.78
N ALA A 159 16.62 -24.80 2.34
CA ALA A 159 17.62 -24.18 3.20
C ALA A 159 17.12 -22.83 3.75
N SER A 160 16.51 -22.01 2.89
CA SER A 160 15.90 -20.73 3.29
C SER A 160 14.73 -20.94 4.27
N ALA A 161 13.84 -21.88 3.98
CA ALA A 161 12.74 -22.26 4.88
C ALA A 161 13.27 -22.68 6.25
N ARG A 162 14.29 -23.54 6.31
CA ARG A 162 14.91 -23.98 7.56
C ARG A 162 15.50 -22.81 8.35
N ARG A 163 16.17 -21.87 7.70
CA ARG A 163 16.71 -20.66 8.33
C ARG A 163 15.61 -19.78 8.93
N HIS A 164 14.44 -19.75 8.29
CA HIS A 164 13.30 -18.94 8.69
C HIS A 164 12.17 -19.72 9.38
N ALA A 165 12.41 -20.97 9.79
CA ALA A 165 11.39 -21.85 10.37
C ALA A 165 10.84 -21.36 11.73
N HIS A 166 11.57 -20.47 12.42
CA HIS A 166 11.11 -19.80 13.63
C HIS A 166 10.00 -18.77 13.36
N ARG A 167 9.75 -18.43 12.10
CA ARG A 167 8.70 -17.48 11.71
C ARG A 167 7.35 -18.20 11.63
N PRO A 168 6.28 -17.59 12.14
CA PRO A 168 4.97 -18.25 12.22
C PRO A 168 4.27 -18.39 10.86
N LEU A 169 4.62 -17.55 9.88
CA LEU A 169 4.00 -17.52 8.56
C LEU A 169 5.05 -17.28 7.46
N LEU A 170 5.12 -18.19 6.50
CA LEU A 170 5.97 -18.11 5.33
C LEU A 170 5.09 -17.93 4.07
N LYS A 171 5.46 -16.96 3.22
CA LYS A 171 4.90 -16.79 1.88
C LYS A 171 5.88 -17.36 0.87
N ILE A 172 5.44 -18.28 0.02
CA ILE A 172 6.30 -18.95 -0.95
C ILE A 172 5.99 -18.43 -2.34
N LYS A 173 7.01 -17.92 -3.04
CA LYS A 173 6.90 -17.57 -4.45
C LYS A 173 7.02 -18.82 -5.32
N LEU A 174 6.01 -19.05 -6.15
CA LEU A 174 5.88 -20.14 -7.12
C LEU A 174 5.52 -19.54 -8.50
N GLY A 175 4.93 -20.32 -9.40
CA GLY A 175 4.46 -19.86 -10.71
C GLY A 175 5.36 -20.30 -11.86
N THR A 176 6.00 -21.46 -11.73
CA THR A 176 6.85 -22.06 -12.77
C THR A 176 6.56 -23.56 -12.91
N PRO A 177 7.01 -24.22 -13.99
CA PRO A 177 7.01 -25.68 -14.01
C PRO A 177 7.73 -26.26 -12.77
N ASP A 178 7.28 -27.44 -12.33
CA ASP A 178 7.86 -28.18 -11.21
C ASP A 178 7.80 -27.47 -9.84
N ASP A 179 6.70 -26.75 -9.56
CA ASP A 179 6.49 -26.08 -8.26
C ASP A 179 6.29 -27.06 -7.09
N MET A 180 5.87 -28.31 -7.35
CA MET A 180 5.62 -29.30 -6.29
C MET A 180 6.88 -29.67 -5.49
N PRO A 181 8.01 -30.07 -6.14
CA PRO A 181 9.27 -30.28 -5.42
C PRO A 181 9.69 -29.10 -4.55
N ARG A 182 9.47 -27.85 -5.00
CA ARG A 182 9.80 -26.65 -4.22
C ARG A 182 8.96 -26.56 -2.95
N LEU A 183 7.65 -26.76 -3.07
CA LEU A 183 6.74 -26.69 -1.93
C LEU A 183 7.01 -27.80 -0.91
N GLU A 184 7.25 -29.04 -1.37
CA GLU A 184 7.64 -30.17 -0.52
C GLU A 184 8.94 -29.86 0.23
N ALA A 185 9.93 -29.30 -0.47
CA ALA A 185 11.21 -28.93 0.10
C ALA A 185 11.07 -27.81 1.16
N VAL A 186 10.23 -26.81 0.92
CA VAL A 186 9.92 -25.76 1.91
C VAL A 186 9.22 -26.34 3.13
N ARG A 187 8.17 -27.17 2.95
CA ARG A 187 7.47 -27.82 4.08
C ARG A 187 8.44 -28.68 4.90
N ALA A 188 9.36 -29.40 4.26
CA ALA A 188 10.39 -30.17 4.95
C ALA A 188 11.41 -29.29 5.69
N GLY A 189 11.66 -28.06 5.23
CA GLY A 189 12.54 -27.08 5.88
C GLY A 189 11.89 -26.38 7.07
N ALA A 190 10.57 -26.14 7.02
CA ALA A 190 9.80 -25.50 8.07
C ALA A 190 8.49 -26.25 8.36
N PRO A 191 8.54 -27.41 9.03
CA PRO A 191 7.37 -28.30 9.20
C PRO A 191 6.18 -27.66 9.92
N GLU A 192 6.45 -26.78 10.89
CA GLU A 192 5.43 -26.17 11.75
C GLU A 192 4.96 -24.78 11.28
N ALA A 193 5.64 -24.18 10.29
CA ALA A 193 5.27 -22.86 9.82
C ALA A 193 3.95 -22.92 9.04
N ARG A 194 3.09 -21.91 9.22
CA ARG A 194 1.95 -21.70 8.32
C ARG A 194 2.47 -21.26 6.96
N ILE A 195 1.84 -21.74 5.89
CA ILE A 195 2.30 -21.48 4.53
C ILE A 195 1.17 -20.87 3.71
N ILE A 196 1.50 -19.78 3.02
CA ILE A 196 0.70 -19.25 1.91
C ILE A 196 1.58 -19.25 0.66
N VAL A 197 0.96 -19.42 -0.51
CA VAL A 197 1.69 -19.46 -1.79
C VAL A 197 1.21 -18.35 -2.70
N ASP A 198 2.09 -17.91 -3.57
CA ASP A 198 1.82 -16.87 -4.54
C ASP A 198 2.47 -17.25 -5.87
N ALA A 199 1.62 -17.48 -6.88
CA ALA A 199 2.07 -17.88 -8.21
C ALA A 199 2.38 -16.67 -9.11
N ASN A 200 2.00 -15.46 -8.71
CA ASN A 200 2.15 -14.23 -9.47
C ASN A 200 1.78 -14.44 -10.94
N GLU A 201 0.53 -14.87 -11.18
CA GLU A 201 -0.02 -15.11 -12.52
C GLU A 201 0.59 -16.31 -13.28
N GLY A 202 1.41 -17.14 -12.62
CA GLY A 202 2.22 -18.17 -13.26
C GLY A 202 1.50 -19.49 -13.56
N TRP A 203 0.25 -19.68 -13.12
CA TRP A 203 -0.50 -20.91 -13.36
C TRP A 203 -1.67 -20.70 -14.32
N THR A 204 -2.07 -21.80 -14.95
CA THR A 204 -3.37 -21.91 -15.64
C THR A 204 -4.41 -22.52 -14.70
N ALA A 205 -5.69 -22.45 -15.07
CA ALA A 205 -6.76 -23.14 -14.33
C ALA A 205 -6.50 -24.66 -14.21
N GLY A 206 -5.94 -25.27 -15.26
CA GLY A 206 -5.58 -26.69 -15.26
C GLY A 206 -4.48 -27.00 -14.25
N ILE A 207 -3.40 -26.22 -14.26
CA ILE A 207 -2.29 -26.35 -13.30
C ILE A 207 -2.80 -26.16 -11.87
N TYR A 208 -3.59 -25.11 -11.60
CA TYR A 208 -4.16 -24.89 -10.27
C TYR A 208 -5.02 -26.07 -9.81
N THR A 209 -5.88 -26.60 -10.69
CA THR A 209 -6.76 -27.74 -10.37
C THR A 209 -5.95 -29.00 -10.03
N GLU A 210 -4.85 -29.24 -10.75
CA GLU A 210 -3.94 -30.35 -10.50
C GLU A 210 -3.19 -30.17 -9.16
N LEU A 211 -2.69 -28.97 -8.87
CA LEU A 211 -1.89 -28.68 -7.69
C LEU A 211 -2.74 -28.58 -6.40
N ALA A 212 -3.98 -28.08 -6.47
CA ALA A 212 -4.77 -27.75 -5.28
C ALA A 212 -4.91 -28.88 -4.24
N PRO A 213 -5.13 -30.16 -4.62
CA PRO A 213 -5.12 -31.27 -3.65
C PRO A 213 -3.77 -31.46 -2.95
N HIS A 214 -2.66 -31.18 -3.65
CA HIS A 214 -1.31 -31.28 -3.08
C HIS A 214 -1.03 -30.12 -2.14
N LEU A 215 -1.42 -28.90 -2.51
CA LEU A 215 -1.32 -27.70 -1.66
C LEU A 215 -2.03 -27.93 -0.31
N LEU A 216 -3.25 -28.49 -0.34
CA LEU A 216 -3.99 -28.87 0.87
C LEU A 216 -3.23 -29.88 1.74
N ARG A 217 -2.73 -30.97 1.14
CA ARG A 217 -1.99 -32.00 1.90
C ARG A 217 -0.72 -31.45 2.55
N LEU A 218 -0.09 -30.44 1.93
CA LEU A 218 1.08 -29.76 2.46
C LEU A 218 0.74 -28.61 3.42
N GLY A 219 -0.54 -28.43 3.78
CA GLY A 219 -0.97 -27.44 4.76
C GLY A 219 -0.82 -25.99 4.28
N VAL A 220 -0.98 -25.75 2.98
CA VAL A 220 -1.11 -24.39 2.43
C VAL A 220 -2.46 -23.82 2.87
N GLU A 221 -2.48 -22.56 3.29
CA GLU A 221 -3.69 -21.91 3.81
C GLU A 221 -4.33 -20.92 2.81
N LEU A 222 -3.57 -20.43 1.84
CA LEU A 222 -4.03 -19.44 0.85
C LEU A 222 -3.18 -19.51 -0.42
N VAL A 223 -3.84 -19.29 -1.56
CA VAL A 223 -3.21 -19.16 -2.87
C VAL A 223 -3.46 -17.74 -3.40
N GLU A 224 -2.39 -16.98 -3.59
CA GLU A 224 -2.43 -15.62 -4.14
C GLU A 224 -2.19 -15.64 -5.65
N GLN A 225 -3.02 -14.89 -6.37
CA GLN A 225 -3.05 -14.71 -7.82
C GLN A 225 -2.54 -15.91 -8.63
N PRO A 226 -3.26 -17.05 -8.62
CA PRO A 226 -2.84 -18.23 -9.37
C PRO A 226 -2.81 -17.97 -10.88
N LEU A 227 -3.82 -17.27 -11.41
CA LEU A 227 -4.02 -17.07 -12.86
C LEU A 227 -3.71 -15.62 -13.27
N PRO A 228 -3.37 -15.38 -14.56
CA PRO A 228 -3.19 -14.04 -15.09
C PRO A 228 -4.42 -13.15 -14.93
N ALA A 229 -4.20 -11.91 -14.52
CA ALA A 229 -5.26 -10.93 -14.38
C ALA A 229 -5.98 -10.71 -15.72
N GLY A 230 -7.31 -10.69 -15.69
CA GLY A 230 -8.16 -10.60 -16.89
C GLY A 230 -8.31 -11.91 -17.67
N GLN A 231 -7.65 -12.99 -17.25
CA GLN A 231 -7.78 -14.35 -17.79
C GLN A 231 -8.08 -15.37 -16.69
N ASP A 232 -8.65 -14.91 -15.59
CA ASP A 232 -8.87 -15.63 -14.34
C ASP A 232 -10.34 -16.03 -14.11
N GLY A 233 -11.23 -15.79 -15.09
CA GLY A 233 -12.66 -16.10 -14.99
C GLY A 233 -12.97 -17.57 -14.65
N MET A 234 -12.10 -18.50 -15.03
CA MET A 234 -12.22 -19.91 -14.66
C MET A 234 -12.20 -20.14 -13.14
N LEU A 235 -11.67 -19.22 -12.32
CA LEU A 235 -11.72 -19.30 -10.86
C LEU A 235 -13.16 -19.29 -10.31
N ALA A 236 -14.14 -18.79 -11.07
CA ALA A 236 -15.55 -18.87 -10.71
C ALA A 236 -16.16 -20.26 -10.99
N GLU A 237 -15.59 -21.00 -11.94
CA GLU A 237 -16.14 -22.26 -12.46
C GLU A 237 -15.47 -23.49 -11.84
N ILE A 238 -14.18 -23.42 -11.52
CA ILE A 238 -13.43 -24.54 -10.94
C ILE A 238 -13.57 -24.62 -9.42
N ALA A 239 -13.37 -25.82 -8.88
CA ALA A 239 -13.28 -26.00 -7.43
C ALA A 239 -12.07 -25.24 -6.86
N ARG A 240 -12.31 -24.45 -5.81
CA ARG A 240 -11.27 -23.74 -5.04
C ARG A 240 -11.26 -24.27 -3.61
N PRO A 241 -10.63 -25.42 -3.36
CA PRO A 241 -10.65 -26.04 -2.04
C PRO A 241 -9.80 -25.25 -1.01
N LEU A 242 -9.02 -24.28 -1.48
CA LEU A 242 -8.28 -23.30 -0.70
C LEU A 242 -8.80 -21.88 -1.00
N PRO A 243 -8.76 -20.95 -0.04
CA PRO A 243 -8.96 -19.54 -0.32
C PRO A 243 -8.03 -19.06 -1.44
N VAL A 244 -8.61 -18.36 -2.42
CA VAL A 244 -7.88 -17.69 -3.50
C VAL A 244 -7.94 -16.19 -3.27
N CYS A 245 -6.79 -15.54 -3.26
CA CYS A 245 -6.63 -14.11 -3.06
C CYS A 245 -6.25 -13.44 -4.38
N ALA A 246 -6.94 -12.34 -4.74
CA ALA A 246 -6.55 -11.51 -5.86
C ALA A 246 -5.47 -10.50 -5.40
N ASP A 247 -4.40 -10.38 -6.19
CA ASP A 247 -3.39 -9.31 -6.08
C ASP A 247 -3.39 -8.52 -7.39
N GLU A 248 -2.79 -9.05 -8.46
CA GLU A 248 -2.76 -8.41 -9.77
C GLU A 248 -4.17 -8.15 -10.37
N SER A 249 -5.21 -8.85 -9.93
CA SER A 249 -6.61 -8.59 -10.35
C SER A 249 -7.34 -7.53 -9.51
N CYS A 250 -6.79 -7.05 -8.38
CA CYS A 250 -7.50 -6.16 -7.46
C CYS A 250 -6.66 -4.94 -7.05
N HIS A 251 -6.92 -3.79 -7.67
CA HIS A 251 -6.13 -2.55 -7.46
C HIS A 251 -6.86 -1.48 -6.64
N ASP A 252 -8.17 -1.32 -6.85
CA ASP A 252 -8.95 -0.30 -6.14
C ASP A 252 -10.38 -0.79 -5.87
N ARG A 253 -11.21 0.10 -5.28
CA ARG A 253 -12.60 -0.23 -4.91
C ARG A 253 -13.47 -0.69 -6.09
N ARG A 254 -13.13 -0.33 -7.32
CA ARG A 254 -13.87 -0.73 -8.53
C ARG A 254 -13.51 -2.14 -8.99
N SER A 255 -12.42 -2.71 -8.48
CA SER A 255 -12.08 -4.13 -8.68
C SER A 255 -12.92 -5.07 -7.78
N LEU A 256 -13.64 -4.53 -6.79
CA LEU A 256 -14.49 -5.30 -5.89
C LEU A 256 -15.94 -5.37 -6.42
N PRO A 257 -16.67 -6.48 -6.15
CA PRO A 257 -18.08 -6.62 -6.52
C PRO A 257 -19.01 -5.66 -5.75
#